data_AF-A0A9E1W062-F1
#
_entry.id   AF-A0A9E1W062-F1
#
_cell.length_a   1.000
_cell.length_b   1.000
_cell.length_c   1.000
_cell.angle_alpha   90.00
_cell.angle_beta   90.00
_cell.angle_gamma   90.00
#
_symmetry.space_group_name_H-M   'P 1'
#
loop_
_entity.id
_entity.type
_entity.pdbx_description
1 polymer ?
#
loop_
_entity_poly.entity_id
_entity_poly.type
_entity_poly.pdbx_seq_one_letter_code
_entity_poly.pdbx_strand_id
1 'polypeptide(L)'
;MEDKTLLQDIGGKEMLKKVHKLFYDKLYEHPWLKNFFLHIEQELIENQQTDFMVSNMGGGKIYSGGMPKNVHRHMYITEELFDLRTKILKESILACGVQEDMAERWIRIDSAFKHSLVKSSIDKCEKRFFTDEILSFPKP
;
A
#
# COMPACT_ATOMS: atom_id res chain seq x y z
N MET A 1 31.92 -0.19 -5.28
CA MET A 1 30.93 0.88 -5.07
C MET A 1 29.74 0.19 -4.45
N GLU A 2 29.32 0.53 -3.23
CA GLU A 2 28.08 -0.03 -2.69
C GLU A 2 26.93 0.45 -3.58
N ASP A 3 26.13 -0.49 -4.09
CA ASP A 3 24.92 -0.15 -4.82
C ASP A 3 23.97 0.58 -3.86
N LYS A 4 23.65 1.85 -4.18
CA LYS A 4 22.70 2.62 -3.39
C LYS A 4 21.33 1.93 -3.42
N THR A 5 20.69 1.89 -2.26
CA THR A 5 19.35 1.30 -2.15
C THR A 5 18.32 2.25 -2.74
N LEU A 6 17.17 1.73 -3.21
CA LEU A 6 16.09 2.59 -3.69
C LEU A 6 15.65 3.60 -2.62
N LEU A 7 15.68 3.19 -1.35
CA LEU A 7 15.39 4.08 -0.23
C LEU A 7 16.31 5.31 -0.22
N GLN A 8 17.62 5.14 -0.46
CA GLN A 8 18.55 6.25 -0.54
C GLN A 8 18.30 7.12 -1.78
N ASP A 9 18.00 6.49 -2.92
CA ASP A 9 17.78 7.20 -4.19
C ASP A 9 16.55 8.12 -4.16
N ILE A 10 15.49 7.73 -3.44
CA ILE A 10 14.27 8.55 -3.33
C ILE A 10 14.35 9.64 -2.24
N GLY A 11 15.42 9.71 -1.45
CA GLY A 11 15.56 10.68 -0.36
C GLY A 11 15.18 10.15 1.03
N GLY A 12 15.18 8.83 1.22
CA GLY A 12 15.07 8.18 2.53
C GLY A 12 13.64 8.07 3.07
N LYS A 13 13.54 7.75 4.37
CA LYS A 13 12.26 7.53 5.06
C LYS A 13 11.35 8.77 5.03
N GLU A 14 11.93 9.97 5.04
CA GLU A 14 11.15 11.22 4.99
C GLU A 14 10.42 11.39 3.66
N MET A 15 11.00 10.96 2.53
CA MET A 15 10.28 10.94 1.26
C MET A 15 9.11 9.94 1.29
N LEU A 16 9.33 8.74 1.86
CA LEU A 16 8.27 7.75 2.00
C LEU A 16 7.09 8.30 2.82
N LYS A 17 7.37 8.95 3.96
CA LYS A 17 6.32 9.58 4.78
C LYS A 17 5.54 10.62 4.00
N LYS A 18 6.23 11.52 3.28
CA LYS A 18 5.60 12.57 2.47
C LYS A 18 4.68 11.96 1.40
N VAL A 19 5.16 10.95 0.68
CA VAL A 19 4.37 10.26 -0.34
C VAL A 19 3.18 9.53 0.28
N HIS A 20 3.37 8.80 1.37
CA HIS A 20 2.29 8.05 2.02
C HIS A 20 1.22 8.96 2.60
N LYS A 21 1.58 10.12 3.16
CA LYS A 21 0.61 11.12 3.59
C LYS A 21 -0.29 11.55 2.43
N LEU A 22 0.30 11.98 1.31
CA LEU A 22 -0.45 12.40 0.13
C LEU A 22 -1.25 11.23 -0.50
N PHE A 23 -0.70 10.04 -0.48
CA PHE A 23 -1.36 8.83 -0.98
C PHE A 23 -2.60 8.49 -0.16
N TYR A 24 -2.49 8.44 1.17
CA TYR A 24 -3.62 8.13 2.03
C TYR A 24 -4.65 9.25 2.08
N ASP A 25 -4.25 10.53 2.00
CA ASP A 25 -5.20 11.64 1.83
C ASP A 25 -6.13 11.39 0.65
N LYS A 26 -5.57 11.00 -0.50
CA LYS A 26 -6.37 10.62 -1.68
C LYS A 26 -7.24 9.38 -1.44
N LEU A 27 -6.74 8.36 -0.74
CA LEU A 27 -7.50 7.13 -0.50
C LEU A 27 -8.71 7.36 0.42
N TYR A 28 -8.54 8.15 1.48
CA TYR A 28 -9.59 8.46 2.45
C TYR A 28 -10.68 9.37 1.86
N GLU A 29 -10.36 10.14 0.82
CA GLU A 29 -11.34 10.94 0.06
C GLU A 29 -11.95 10.18 -1.13
N HIS A 30 -11.30 9.13 -1.63
CA HIS A 30 -11.74 8.42 -2.83
C HIS A 30 -13.10 7.72 -2.63
N PRO A 31 -14.09 7.91 -3.53
CA PRO A 31 -15.46 7.41 -3.36
C PRO A 31 -15.57 5.90 -3.06
N TRP A 32 -14.69 5.10 -3.65
CA TRP A 32 -14.67 3.64 -3.47
C TRP A 32 -13.68 3.15 -2.40
N LEU A 33 -12.47 3.71 -2.37
CA LEU A 33 -11.35 3.14 -1.62
C LEU A 33 -11.45 3.47 -0.13
N LYS A 34 -12.03 4.64 0.21
CA LYS A 34 -12.28 5.06 1.60
C LYS A 34 -13.04 4.03 2.44
N ASN A 35 -13.90 3.22 1.81
CA ASN A 35 -14.71 2.23 2.50
C ASN A 35 -13.86 1.13 3.17
N PHE A 36 -12.65 0.87 2.66
CA PHE A 36 -11.71 -0.07 3.28
C PHE A 36 -10.98 0.50 4.51
N PHE A 37 -11.16 1.78 4.83
CA PHE A 37 -10.42 2.51 5.87
C PHE A 37 -11.30 3.16 6.94
N LEU A 38 -12.63 2.97 6.91
CA LEU A 38 -13.60 3.69 7.77
C LEU A 38 -13.33 3.62 9.28
N HIS A 39 -12.65 2.57 9.74
CA HIS A 39 -12.35 2.32 11.15
C HIS A 39 -10.84 2.23 11.43
N ILE A 40 -10.03 2.72 10.50
CA ILE A 40 -8.57 2.73 10.60
C ILE A 40 -8.12 4.18 10.72
N GLU A 41 -7.40 4.47 11.80
CA GLU A 41 -6.76 5.77 11.98
C GLU A 41 -5.70 5.95 10.88
N GLN A 42 -5.71 7.10 10.21
CA GLN A 42 -4.94 7.32 8.99
C GLN A 42 -3.43 7.38 9.27
N GLU A 43 -3.00 8.06 10.33
CA GLU A 43 -1.59 8.16 10.72
C GLU A 43 -1.00 6.76 11.02
N LEU A 44 -1.79 5.87 11.61
CA LEU A 44 -1.42 4.48 11.86
C LEU A 44 -1.09 3.73 10.57
N ILE A 45 -1.97 3.79 9.56
CA ILE A 45 -1.74 3.07 8.30
C ILE A 45 -0.64 3.71 7.45
N GLU A 46 -0.49 5.03 7.51
CA GLU A 46 0.64 5.76 6.91
C GLU A 46 1.98 5.30 7.48
N ASN A 47 2.08 5.21 8.81
CA ASN A 47 3.28 4.76 9.50
C ASN A 47 3.59 3.30 9.18
N GLN A 48 2.59 2.41 9.23
CA GLN A 48 2.76 1.00 8.88
C GLN A 48 3.22 0.80 7.44
N GLN A 49 2.60 1.50 6.48
CA GLN A 49 2.98 1.42 5.07
C GLN A 49 4.39 1.98 4.86
N THR A 50 4.77 3.06 5.57
CA THR A 50 6.11 3.63 5.54
C THR A 50 7.15 2.62 6.00
N ASP A 51 6.96 2.01 7.17
CA ASP A 51 7.91 1.04 7.71
C ASP A 51 8.00 -0.23 6.84
N PHE A 52 6.87 -0.65 6.27
CA PHE A 52 6.80 -1.74 5.30
C PHE A 52 7.66 -1.43 4.07
N MET A 53 7.52 -0.23 3.49
CA MET A 53 8.31 0.14 2.31
C MET A 53 9.79 0.36 2.64
N VAL A 54 10.15 0.94 3.79
CA VAL A 54 11.55 1.01 4.24
C VAL A 54 12.18 -0.38 4.24
N SER A 55 11.47 -1.37 4.79
CA SER A 55 11.94 -2.75 4.87
C SER A 55 12.13 -3.42 3.50
N ASN A 56 11.30 -3.06 2.52
CA ASN A 56 11.36 -3.60 1.16
C ASN A 56 12.27 -2.80 0.20
N MET A 57 12.71 -1.61 0.59
CA MET A 57 13.56 -0.73 -0.22
C MET A 57 15.02 -0.68 0.26
N GLY A 58 15.43 -1.59 1.14
CA GLY A 58 16.81 -1.72 1.60
C GLY A 58 17.16 -0.91 2.86
N GLY A 59 16.16 -0.49 3.65
CA GLY A 59 16.37 0.22 4.92
C GLY A 59 16.49 -0.68 6.16
N GLY A 60 16.63 -2.00 5.97
CA GLY A 60 16.64 -2.98 7.06
C GLY A 60 15.23 -3.38 7.51
N LYS A 61 15.12 -4.49 8.26
CA LYS A 61 13.83 -5.06 8.71
C LYS A 61 13.27 -4.28 9.90
N ILE A 62 12.60 -3.16 9.64
CA ILE A 62 11.97 -2.33 10.68
C ILE A 62 10.46 -2.56 10.80
N TYR A 63 9.81 -3.11 9.78
CA TYR A 63 8.40 -3.42 9.81
C TYR A 63 8.12 -4.62 10.72
N SER A 64 7.23 -4.42 11.68
CA SER A 64 6.82 -5.42 12.67
C SER A 64 5.35 -5.85 12.54
N GLY A 65 4.64 -5.38 11.50
CA GLY A 65 3.25 -5.74 11.26
C GLY A 65 3.08 -7.11 10.58
N GLY A 66 1.83 -7.49 10.34
CA GLY A 66 1.51 -8.76 9.71
C GLY A 66 1.81 -8.78 8.21
N MET A 67 2.11 -9.96 7.67
CA MET A 67 2.32 -10.14 6.23
C MET A 67 1.09 -9.70 5.42
N PRO A 68 1.26 -9.08 4.23
CA PRO A 68 0.15 -8.58 3.40
C PRO A 68 -0.96 -9.62 3.17
N LYS A 69 -0.60 -10.87 2.87
CA LYS A 69 -1.54 -11.99 2.71
C LYS A 69 -2.44 -12.17 3.94
N ASN A 70 -1.88 -12.06 5.15
CA ASN A 70 -2.58 -12.33 6.40
C ASN A 70 -3.45 -11.15 6.84
N VAL A 71 -2.99 -9.92 6.63
CA VAL A 71 -3.74 -8.73 7.09
C VAL A 71 -4.83 -8.29 6.10
N HIS A 72 -4.75 -8.73 4.82
CA HIS A 72 -5.75 -8.43 3.80
C HIS A 72 -6.62 -9.64 3.40
N ARG A 73 -6.51 -10.79 4.07
CA ARG A 73 -7.31 -11.99 3.72
C ARG A 73 -8.82 -11.78 3.82
N HIS A 74 -9.28 -10.89 4.70
CA HIS A 74 -10.68 -10.54 4.88
C HIS A 74 -11.21 -9.50 3.87
N MET A 75 -10.37 -9.02 2.94
CA MET A 75 -10.74 -7.99 1.97
C MET A 75 -10.88 -8.59 0.58
N TYR A 76 -12.02 -8.37 -0.08
CA TYR A 76 -12.18 -8.71 -1.48
C TYR A 76 -11.57 -7.61 -2.35
N ILE A 77 -10.28 -7.76 -2.64
CA ILE A 77 -9.52 -6.86 -3.50
C ILE A 77 -9.54 -7.44 -4.92
N THR A 78 -10.18 -6.75 -5.85
CA THR A 78 -10.17 -7.11 -7.27
C THR A 78 -8.92 -6.58 -7.95
N GLU A 79 -8.66 -7.06 -9.17
CA GLU A 79 -7.59 -6.53 -10.01
C GLU A 79 -7.79 -5.03 -10.30
N GLU A 80 -9.02 -4.63 -10.62
CA GLU A 80 -9.38 -3.22 -10.84
C GLU A 80 -9.09 -2.34 -9.61
N LEU A 81 -9.44 -2.82 -8.41
CA LEU A 81 -9.20 -2.08 -7.17
C LEU A 81 -7.71 -1.92 -6.90
N PHE A 82 -6.93 -2.99 -7.11
CA PHE A 82 -5.48 -2.95 -6.96
C PHE A 82 -4.85 -1.97 -7.96
N ASP A 83 -5.21 -2.05 -9.23
CA ASP A 83 -4.66 -1.20 -10.28
C ASP A 83 -5.02 0.28 -10.07
N LEU A 84 -6.26 0.57 -9.62
CA LEU A 84 -6.69 1.91 -9.23
C LEU A 84 -5.84 2.45 -8.07
N ARG A 85 -5.65 1.65 -7.02
CA ARG A 85 -4.79 2.01 -5.88
C ARG A 85 -3.35 2.25 -6.33
N THR A 86 -2.81 1.41 -7.21
CA THR A 86 -1.45 1.55 -7.78
C THR A 86 -1.31 2.82 -8.60
N LYS A 87 -2.33 3.20 -9.38
CA LYS A 87 -2.36 4.47 -10.10
C LYS A 87 -2.26 5.66 -9.15
N ILE A 88 -3.10 5.69 -8.11
CA ILE A 88 -3.09 6.76 -7.09
C ILE A 88 -1.72 6.83 -6.39
N LEU A 89 -1.12 5.68 -6.06
CA LEU A 89 0.23 5.63 -5.49
C LEU A 89 1.25 6.26 -6.44
N LYS A 90 1.27 5.86 -7.72
CA LYS A 90 2.21 6.41 -8.71
C LYS A 90 2.05 7.92 -8.84
N GLU A 91 0.82 8.42 -8.94
CA GLU A 91 0.54 9.87 -8.99
C GLU A 91 1.04 10.60 -7.74
N SER A 92 0.89 10.01 -6.54
CA SER A 92 1.39 10.61 -5.30
C SER A 92 2.92 10.59 -5.20
N ILE A 93 3.58 9.55 -5.70
CA ILE A 93 5.05 9.48 -5.80
C ILE A 93 5.57 10.63 -6.67
N LEU A 94 5.02 10.78 -7.89
CA LEU A 94 5.43 11.81 -8.84
C LEU A 94 5.13 13.22 -8.32
N ALA A 95 3.95 13.43 -7.73
CA ALA A 95 3.57 14.72 -7.13
C ALA A 95 4.50 15.14 -5.97
N CYS A 96 5.18 14.20 -5.33
CA CYS A 96 6.13 14.49 -4.25
C CYS A 96 7.54 14.85 -4.77
N GLY A 97 7.79 14.75 -6.07
CA GLY A 97 9.05 15.10 -6.73
C GLY A 97 10.01 13.92 -6.96
N VAL A 98 9.55 12.68 -6.79
CA VAL A 98 10.35 11.49 -7.12
C VAL A 98 10.39 11.32 -8.65
N GLN A 99 11.57 11.02 -9.19
CA GLN A 99 11.77 10.84 -10.64
C GLN A 99 11.03 9.60 -11.16
N GLU A 100 10.64 9.64 -12.43
CA GLU A 100 9.80 8.61 -13.07
C GLU A 100 10.42 7.19 -12.95
N ASP A 101 11.72 7.06 -13.20
CA ASP A 101 12.46 5.80 -13.12
C ASP A 101 12.45 5.21 -11.68
N MET A 102 12.58 6.06 -10.67
CA MET A 102 12.48 5.67 -9.27
C MET A 102 11.04 5.34 -8.87
N ALA A 103 10.05 6.07 -9.41
CA ALA A 103 8.64 5.77 -9.21
C ALA A 103 8.29 4.39 -9.79
N GLU A 104 8.79 4.05 -10.98
CA GLU A 104 8.62 2.72 -11.56
C GLU A 104 9.27 1.62 -10.71
N ARG A 105 10.48 1.85 -10.19
CA ARG A 105 11.14 0.91 -9.27
C ARG A 105 10.30 0.67 -8.02
N TRP A 106 9.75 1.73 -7.43
CA TRP A 106 8.83 1.61 -6.29
C TRP A 106 7.60 0.78 -6.66
N ILE A 107 6.91 1.15 -7.75
CA ILE A 107 5.70 0.45 -8.20
C ILE A 107 5.97 -1.03 -8.47
N ARG A 108 7.15 -1.40 -8.99
CA ARG A 108 7.55 -2.81 -9.14
C ARG A 108 7.64 -3.55 -7.80
N ILE A 109 8.21 -2.92 -6.77
CA ILE A 109 8.27 -3.50 -5.41
C ILE A 109 6.86 -3.68 -4.84
N ASP A 110 6.01 -2.65 -4.94
CA ASP A 110 4.62 -2.71 -4.47
C ASP A 110 3.80 -3.79 -5.21
N SER A 111 3.98 -3.88 -6.53
CA SER A 111 3.29 -4.86 -7.39
C SER A 111 3.70 -6.31 -7.11
N ALA A 112 4.89 -6.54 -6.53
CA ALA A 112 5.30 -7.89 -6.13
C ALA A 112 4.34 -8.52 -5.09
N PHE A 113 3.56 -7.71 -4.38
CA PHE A 113 2.56 -8.17 -3.43
C PHE A 113 1.17 -8.41 -4.04
N LYS A 114 0.92 -8.05 -5.31
CA LYS A 114 -0.40 -8.15 -5.98
C LYS A 114 -1.02 -9.54 -5.83
N HIS A 115 -0.26 -10.59 -6.12
CA HIS A 115 -0.71 -12.00 -6.01
C HIS A 115 -1.19 -12.37 -4.60
N SER A 116 -0.64 -11.74 -3.56
CA SER A 116 -1.00 -12.02 -2.16
C SER A 116 -2.28 -11.30 -1.72
N LEU A 117 -2.75 -10.33 -2.50
CA LEU A 117 -3.81 -9.40 -2.14
C LEU A 117 -5.07 -9.63 -2.96
N VAL A 118 -4.91 -9.71 -4.29
CA VAL A 118 -5.99 -9.85 -5.26
C VAL A 118 -6.65 -11.23 -5.14
N LYS A 119 -7.98 -11.24 -5.22
CA LYS A 119 -8.79 -12.46 -5.13
C LYS A 119 -9.73 -12.54 -6.34
N SER A 120 -9.92 -13.75 -6.86
CA SER A 120 -10.79 -14.01 -8.01
C SER A 120 -12.27 -14.09 -7.65
N SER A 121 -12.61 -14.36 -6.39
CA SER A 121 -13.97 -14.32 -5.87
C SER A 121 -13.99 -14.02 -4.37
N ILE A 122 -15.15 -13.60 -3.87
CA ILE A 122 -15.37 -13.30 -2.45
C ILE A 122 -15.20 -14.54 -1.56
N ASP A 123 -15.46 -15.74 -2.08
CA ASP A 123 -15.30 -17.01 -1.34
C ASP A 123 -13.84 -17.35 -1.01
N LYS A 124 -12.89 -16.62 -1.61
CA LYS A 124 -11.46 -16.72 -1.27
C LYS A 124 -11.07 -15.80 -0.11
N CYS A 125 -12.01 -15.02 0.42
CA CYS A 125 -11.78 -14.18 1.58
C CYS A 125 -11.96 -15.00 2.87
N GLU A 126 -11.11 -14.72 3.84
CA GLU A 126 -11.14 -15.34 5.16
C GLU A 126 -11.10 -14.25 6.23
N LYS A 127 -11.86 -14.40 7.31
CA LYS A 127 -11.78 -13.49 8.45
C LYS A 127 -10.40 -13.58 9.11
N ARG A 128 -9.84 -12.47 9.62
CA ARG A 128 -8.60 -12.54 10.40
C ARG A 128 -8.89 -12.96 11.83
N PHE A 129 -9.95 -12.39 12.39
CA PHE A 129 -10.50 -12.69 13.72
C PHE A 129 -11.99 -13.03 13.62
N PHE A 130 -12.55 -13.69 14.62
CA PHE A 130 -13.98 -14.04 14.64
C PHE A 130 -14.90 -12.82 14.45
N THR A 131 -14.48 -11.66 14.97
CA THR A 131 -15.18 -10.37 14.92
C THR A 131 -15.03 -9.63 13.59
N ASP A 132 -14.13 -10.05 12.69
CA ASP A 132 -13.99 -9.37 11.40
C ASP A 132 -15.19 -9.62 10.50
N GLU A 133 -15.47 -8.65 9.63
CA GLU A 133 -16.33 -8.82 8.47
C GLU A 133 -15.50 -9.02 7.20
N ILE A 134 -16.13 -9.57 6.15
CA ILE A 134 -15.51 -9.59 4.82
C ILE A 134 -15.78 -8.24 4.17
N LEU A 135 -14.71 -7.49 3.89
CA LEU A 135 -14.81 -6.19 3.24
C LEU A 135 -14.96 -6.38 1.73
N SER A 136 -16.14 -6.05 1.22
CA SER A 136 -16.45 -6.10 -0.21
C SER A 136 -17.40 -4.97 -0.54
N PHE A 137 -16.91 -3.94 -1.22
CA PHE A 137 -17.69 -2.75 -1.55
C PHE A 137 -17.90 -2.69 -3.07
N PRO A 138 -19.14 -2.50 -3.55
CA PRO A 138 -19.39 -2.34 -4.99
C PRO A 138 -18.74 -1.05 -5.49
N LYS A 139 -18.39 -1.04 -6.77
CA LYS A 139 -17.92 0.17 -7.44
C LYS A 139 -19.06 1.22 -7.43
N PRO A 140 -18.78 2.47 -7.00
CA PRO A 140 -19.77 3.54 -6.94
C PRO A 140 -20.24 4.00 -8.33
#